data_AF-A0A1I0Q0M6-F1
#
_entry.id   AF-A0A1I0Q0M6-F1
#
_cell.length_a   1.000
_cell.length_b   1.000
_cell.length_c   1.000
_cell.angle_alpha   90.00
_cell.angle_beta   90.00
_cell.angle_gamma   90.00
#
_symmetry.space_group_name_H-M   'P 1'
#
loop_
_entity.id
_entity.type
_entity.pdbx_description
1 polymer ?
#
loop_
_entity_poly.entity_id
_entity_poly.type
_entity_poly.pdbx_seq_one_letter_code
_entity_poly.pdbx_strand_id
1 'polypeptide(L)'
;MLLDMELTDEILIEVFCFLGIMVSLLISLVAIVVNKIIGKSMKAPVGYMFVNLILLGGFFLFASSHKTTIRYNDWAVVGHSITDVEEKYGPVDVVKGNNACYYMDGERGYWMHFDSEGIVDRVAYGYGPGG
;
A
#
# COMPACT_ATOMS: atom_id res chain seq x y z
N MET A 1 -12.26 13.05 16.76
CA MET A 1 -12.81 14.21 16.01
C MET A 1 -11.86 14.72 14.93
N LEU A 2 -10.61 15.12 15.23
CA LEU A 2 -9.62 15.46 14.19
C LEU A 2 -9.17 14.22 13.38
N LEU A 3 -8.88 13.10 14.05
CA LEU A 3 -8.55 11.82 13.43
C LEU A 3 -9.67 11.23 12.55
N ASP A 4 -10.93 11.48 12.90
CA ASP A 4 -12.08 10.96 12.14
C ASP A 4 -12.28 11.72 10.83
N MET A 5 -11.95 13.02 10.79
CA MET A 5 -12.03 13.86 9.58
C MET A 5 -10.93 13.51 8.56
N GLU A 6 -9.69 13.31 9.00
CA GLU A 6 -8.59 12.94 8.10
C GLU A 6 -8.81 11.54 7.50
N LEU A 7 -9.35 10.60 8.28
CA LEU A 7 -9.71 9.27 7.81
C LEU A 7 -10.78 9.30 6.70
N THR A 8 -11.77 10.20 6.81
CA THR A 8 -12.80 10.33 5.78
C THR A 8 -12.28 10.91 4.47
N ASP A 9 -11.36 11.86 4.51
CA ASP A 9 -10.83 12.50 3.31
C ASP A 9 -9.92 11.55 2.51
N GLU A 10 -9.10 10.73 3.19
CA GLU A 10 -8.27 9.71 2.54
C GLU A 10 -9.10 8.64 1.83
N ILE A 11 -10.10 8.09 2.53
CA ILE A 11 -11.03 7.09 1.95
C ILE A 11 -11.75 7.68 0.74
N LEU A 12 -12.15 8.95 0.83
CA LEU A 12 -12.83 9.63 -0.25
C LEU A 12 -11.92 9.77 -1.49
N ILE A 13 -10.65 10.14 -1.29
CA ILE A 13 -9.65 10.21 -2.36
C ILE A 13 -9.44 8.85 -3.01
N GLU A 14 -9.26 7.79 -2.22
CA GLU A 14 -9.09 6.42 -2.74
C GLU A 14 -10.28 5.98 -3.59
N VAL A 15 -11.50 6.23 -3.11
CA VAL A 15 -12.74 5.92 -3.84
C VAL A 15 -12.81 6.70 -5.14
N PHE A 16 -12.51 8.00 -5.13
CA PHE A 16 -12.50 8.81 -6.36
C PHE A 16 -11.44 8.35 -7.36
N CYS A 17 -10.23 8.02 -6.90
CA CYS A 17 -9.16 7.47 -7.74
C CYS A 17 -9.59 6.14 -8.38
N PHE A 18 -10.13 5.22 -7.59
CA PHE A 18 -10.63 3.93 -8.08
C PHE A 18 -11.73 4.11 -9.12
N LEU A 19 -12.75 4.93 -8.83
CA LEU A 19 -13.83 5.22 -9.78
C LEU A 19 -13.31 5.86 -11.06
N GLY A 20 -12.36 6.79 -10.97
CA GLY A 20 -11.72 7.41 -12.14
C GLY A 20 -11.03 6.39 -13.04
N ILE A 21 -10.26 5.45 -12.46
CA ILE A 21 -9.61 4.36 -13.20
C ILE A 21 -10.66 3.44 -13.86
N MET A 22 -11.73 3.10 -13.14
CA MET A 22 -12.80 2.25 -13.69
C MET A 22 -13.54 2.89 -14.86
N VAL A 23 -13.87 4.19 -14.77
CA VAL A 23 -14.49 4.95 -15.87
C VAL A 23 -13.54 5.01 -17.07
N SER A 24 -12.25 5.28 -16.83
CA SER A 24 -11.22 5.30 -17.86
C SER A 24 -11.07 3.95 -18.59
N LEU A 25 -11.10 2.83 -17.85
CA LEU A 25 -11.10 1.48 -18.43
C LEU A 25 -12.33 1.24 -19.30
N LEU A 26 -13.51 1.66 -18.85
CA LEU A 26 -14.74 1.54 -19.63
C LEU A 26 -14.66 2.36 -20.93
N ILE A 27 -14.17 3.60 -20.87
CA ILE A 27 -13.95 4.45 -22.05
C ILE A 27 -12.99 3.76 -23.02
N SER A 28 -11.90 3.19 -22.52
CA SER A 28 -10.93 2.43 -23.32
C SER A 28 -11.59 1.26 -24.04
N LEU A 29 -12.39 0.48 -23.32
CA LEU A 29 -13.10 -0.69 -23.85
C LEU A 29 -14.09 -0.29 -24.94
N VAL A 30 -14.91 0.74 -24.70
CA VAL A 30 -15.85 1.28 -25.69
C VAL A 30 -15.10 1.75 -26.93
N ALA A 31 -13.98 2.47 -26.76
CA ALA A 31 -13.17 2.94 -27.88
C ALA A 31 -12.58 1.78 -28.71
N ILE A 32 -12.14 0.68 -28.07
CA ILE A 32 -11.68 -0.53 -28.78
C ILE A 32 -12.81 -1.11 -29.61
N VAL A 33 -14.00 -1.29 -29.03
CA VAL A 33 -15.17 -1.86 -29.72
C VAL A 33 -15.59 -0.99 -30.90
N VAL A 34 -15.74 0.33 -30.68
CA VAL A 34 -16.12 1.28 -31.72
C VAL A 34 -15.09 1.28 -32.85
N ASN A 35 -13.79 1.38 -32.54
CA ASN A 35 -12.74 1.37 -33.56
C ASN A 35 -12.72 0.07 -34.37
N LYS A 36 -12.99 -1.07 -33.72
CA LYS A 36 -13.13 -2.36 -34.41
C LYS A 36 -14.30 -2.38 -35.38
N ILE A 37 -15.46 -1.84 -34.98
CA ILE A 37 -16.66 -1.78 -35.84
C ILE A 37 -16.43 -0.89 -37.06
N ILE A 38 -15.80 0.28 -36.89
CA ILE A 38 -15.57 1.25 -37.98
C ILE A 38 -14.28 0.98 -38.77
N GLY A 39 -13.56 -0.11 -38.50
CA GLY A 39 -12.32 -0.46 -39.19
C GLY A 39 -11.13 0.48 -38.93
N LYS A 40 -11.14 1.22 -37.81
CA LYS A 40 -10.02 2.09 -37.39
C LYS A 40 -9.00 1.32 -36.54
N SER A 41 -7.79 1.87 -36.47
CA SER A 41 -6.72 1.31 -35.63
C SER A 41 -7.11 1.24 -34.16
N MET A 42 -6.81 0.10 -33.52
CA MET A 42 -7.03 -0.13 -32.09
C MET A 42 -5.79 0.13 -31.22
N LYS A 43 -4.65 0.50 -31.82
CA LYS A 43 -3.36 0.59 -31.10
C LYS A 43 -3.42 1.56 -29.92
N ALA A 44 -3.95 2.77 -30.14
CA ALA A 44 -4.05 3.80 -29.11
C ALA A 44 -4.96 3.39 -27.93
N PRO A 45 -6.23 2.97 -28.13
CA PRO A 45 -7.09 2.59 -27.01
C PRO A 45 -6.62 1.32 -26.29
N VAL A 46 -5.96 0.38 -26.98
CA VAL A 46 -5.29 -0.76 -26.33
C VAL A 46 -4.12 -0.30 -25.45
N GLY A 47 -3.29 0.63 -25.93
CA GLY A 47 -2.21 1.20 -25.13
C GLY A 47 -2.73 1.92 -23.89
N TYR A 48 -3.80 2.71 -24.03
CA TYR A 48 -4.43 3.40 -22.90
C TYR A 48 -5.04 2.41 -21.89
N MET A 49 -5.67 1.33 -22.36
CA MET A 49 -6.15 0.26 -21.48
C MET A 49 -5.00 -0.37 -20.68
N PHE A 50 -3.86 -0.62 -21.32
CA PHE A 50 -2.69 -1.19 -20.63
C PHE A 50 -2.14 -0.26 -19.53
N VAL A 51 -2.06 1.05 -19.80
CA VAL A 51 -1.66 2.05 -18.79
C VAL A 51 -2.63 2.03 -17.60
N ASN A 52 -3.95 1.96 -17.85
CA ASN A 52 -4.94 1.88 -16.77
C ASN A 52 -4.81 0.60 -15.95
N LEU A 53 -4.47 -0.54 -16.56
CA LEU A 53 -4.23 -1.78 -15.82
C LEU A 53 -3.01 -1.67 -14.90
N ILE A 54 -1.94 -0.99 -15.35
CA ILE A 54 -0.77 -0.70 -14.51
C ILE A 54 -1.17 0.21 -13.34
N LEU A 55 -1.93 1.28 -13.61
CA LEU A 55 -2.42 2.19 -12.56
C LEU A 55 -3.32 1.47 -11.56
N LEU A 56 -4.18 0.57 -12.04
CA LEU A 56 -5.04 -0.24 -11.18
C LEU A 56 -4.21 -1.18 -10.30
N GLY A 57 -3.19 -1.82 -10.86
CA GLY A 57 -2.24 -2.62 -10.09
C GLY A 57 -1.55 -1.78 -9.02
N GLY A 58 -1.00 -0.61 -9.38
CA GLY A 58 -0.39 0.32 -8.44
C GLY A 58 -1.36 0.80 -7.35
N PHE A 59 -2.62 1.06 -7.70
CA PHE A 59 -3.67 1.41 -6.75
C PHE A 59 -3.92 0.30 -5.73
N PHE A 60 -4.06 -0.96 -6.18
CA PHE A 60 -4.24 -2.07 -5.24
C PHE A 60 -3.02 -2.27 -4.35
N LEU A 61 -1.82 -2.07 -4.88
CA LEU A 61 -0.61 -2.14 -4.06
C LEU A 61 -0.60 -1.05 -2.98
N PHE A 62 -1.01 0.17 -3.34
CA PHE A 62 -1.11 1.29 -2.40
C PHE A 62 -2.22 1.07 -1.35
N ALA A 63 -3.44 0.73 -1.79
CA ALA A 63 -4.59 0.51 -0.91
C ALA A 63 -4.43 -0.72 0.00
N SER A 64 -3.60 -1.69 -0.40
CA SER A 64 -3.25 -2.84 0.44
C SER A 64 -2.07 -2.57 1.37
N SER A 65 -1.32 -1.48 1.16
CA SER A 65 -0.31 -1.07 2.12
C SER A 65 -1.03 -0.51 3.35
N HIS A 66 -0.66 -1.00 4.54
CA HIS A 66 -1.28 -0.56 5.79
C HIS A 66 -1.12 0.97 5.94
N LYS A 67 -1.96 1.59 6.79
CA LYS A 67 -1.74 2.96 7.30
C LYS A 67 -0.52 2.99 8.23
N THR A 68 0.60 2.50 7.75
CA THR A 68 1.87 2.68 8.41
C THR A 68 2.27 4.11 8.16
N THR A 69 2.81 4.73 9.18
CA THR A 69 3.58 5.95 8.99
C THR A 69 4.46 5.78 7.77
N ILE A 70 4.37 6.72 6.82
CA ILE A 70 5.06 6.76 5.50
C ILE A 70 6.56 6.43 5.61
N ARG A 71 7.11 6.53 6.83
CA ARG A 71 8.45 6.12 7.21
C ARG A 71 8.76 4.64 6.99
N TYR A 72 7.82 3.69 7.12
CA TYR A 72 8.10 2.25 6.97
C TYR A 72 7.14 1.57 5.99
N ASN A 73 7.73 0.92 4.98
CA ASN A 73 6.99 0.10 4.02
C ASN A 73 7.10 -1.36 4.44
N ASP A 74 6.00 -1.96 4.90
CA ASP A 74 5.99 -3.33 5.44
C ASP A 74 6.58 -4.37 4.48
N TRP A 75 6.36 -4.22 3.17
CA TRP A 75 6.92 -5.14 2.17
C TRP A 75 8.42 -5.02 2.00
N ALA A 76 8.98 -3.88 2.35
CA ALA A 76 10.41 -3.63 2.29
C ALA A 76 11.13 -3.92 3.61
N VAL A 77 10.37 -4.32 4.64
CA VAL A 77 10.88 -4.65 5.98
C VAL A 77 10.87 -6.16 6.20
N VAL A 78 9.85 -6.88 5.72
CA VAL A 78 9.80 -8.35 5.79
C VAL A 78 10.96 -8.98 5.03
N GLY A 79 11.63 -9.97 5.64
CA GLY A 79 12.79 -10.66 5.08
C GLY A 79 14.13 -9.95 5.32
N HIS A 80 14.14 -8.83 6.04
CA HIS A 80 15.35 -8.09 6.38
C HIS A 80 15.64 -8.13 7.88
N SER A 81 16.91 -7.91 8.26
CA SER A 81 17.29 -7.78 9.66
C SER A 81 16.91 -6.41 10.22
N ILE A 82 16.82 -6.29 11.55
CA ILE A 82 16.57 -4.98 12.18
C ILE A 82 17.63 -3.94 11.81
N THR A 83 18.89 -4.35 11.64
CA THR A 83 19.98 -3.46 11.25
C THR A 83 19.76 -2.88 9.85
N ASP A 84 19.35 -3.71 8.88
CA ASP A 84 19.06 -3.25 7.51
C ASP A 84 17.86 -2.29 7.50
N VAL A 85 16.86 -2.58 8.32
CA VAL A 85 15.64 -1.77 8.46
C VAL A 85 16.00 -0.40 9.08
N GLU A 86 16.82 -0.38 10.13
CA GLU A 86 17.25 0.87 10.77
C GLU A 86 18.20 1.69 9.89
N GLU A 87 19.03 1.06 9.07
CA GLU A 87 19.88 1.76 8.11
C GLU A 87 19.04 2.51 7.07
N LYS A 88 17.95 1.89 6.61
CA LYS A 88 17.08 2.45 5.57
C LYS A 88 16.06 3.46 6.09
N TYR A 89 15.47 3.18 7.24
CA TYR A 89 14.30 3.92 7.76
C TYR A 89 14.60 4.68 9.05
N GLY A 90 15.81 4.56 9.59
CA GLY A 90 16.24 5.12 10.86
C GLY A 90 15.86 4.22 12.04
N PRO A 91 16.24 4.63 13.27
CA PRO A 91 16.07 3.80 14.45
C PRO A 91 14.60 3.52 14.78
N VAL A 92 14.35 2.36 15.39
CA VAL A 92 13.03 1.99 15.93
C VAL A 92 12.77 2.62 17.29
N ASP A 93 11.50 2.78 17.63
CA ASP A 93 11.09 3.47 18.86
C ASP A 93 11.20 2.57 20.09
N VAL A 94 10.87 1.27 19.94
CA VAL A 94 10.83 0.32 21.06
C VAL A 94 11.34 -1.04 20.62
N VAL A 95 12.16 -1.69 21.45
CA VAL A 95 12.57 -3.10 21.27
C VAL A 95 12.12 -3.91 22.49
N LYS A 96 11.41 -5.02 22.26
CA LYS A 96 10.92 -5.94 23.31
C LYS A 96 11.10 -7.41 22.89
N GLY A 97 12.14 -8.05 23.41
CA GLY A 97 12.46 -9.43 23.07
C GLY A 97 12.71 -9.58 21.57
N ASN A 98 12.09 -10.58 20.94
CA ASN A 98 12.13 -10.79 19.49
C ASN A 98 11.14 -9.90 18.73
N ASN A 99 10.89 -8.67 19.20
CA ASN A 99 9.99 -7.75 18.50
C ASN A 99 10.53 -6.32 18.60
N ALA A 100 10.28 -5.53 17.57
CA ALA A 100 10.56 -4.10 17.56
C ALA A 100 9.33 -3.34 17.07
N CYS A 101 9.06 -2.19 17.67
CA CYS A 101 7.99 -1.28 17.26
C CYS A 101 8.60 -0.03 16.67
N TYR A 102 8.13 0.34 15.48
CA TYR A 102 8.63 1.51 14.76
C TYR A 102 7.63 2.67 14.71
N TYR A 103 6.44 2.48 15.28
CA TYR A 103 5.43 3.50 15.46
C TYR A 103 4.46 3.09 16.57
N MET A 104 4.27 3.96 17.55
CA MET A 104 3.31 3.78 18.64
C MET A 104 2.19 4.82 18.55
N ASP A 105 0.95 4.36 18.64
CA ASP A 105 -0.28 5.14 18.85
C ASP A 105 -0.90 4.71 20.18
N GLY A 106 -0.57 5.45 21.24
CA GLY A 106 -0.93 5.08 22.61
C GLY A 106 -0.28 3.77 23.05
N GLU A 107 -1.11 2.76 23.35
CA GLU A 107 -0.66 1.41 23.74
C GLU A 107 -0.49 0.45 22.55
N ARG A 108 -0.93 0.86 21.37
CA ARG A 108 -0.84 0.08 20.14
C ARG A 108 0.31 0.57 19.28
N GLY A 109 0.83 -0.29 18.42
CA GLY A 109 1.86 0.10 17.49
C GLY A 109 2.01 -0.89 16.35
N TYR A 110 2.86 -0.54 15.39
CA TYR A 110 3.29 -1.47 14.35
C TYR A 110 4.52 -2.23 14.82
N TRP A 111 4.32 -3.52 15.07
CA TRP A 111 5.32 -4.42 15.60
C TRP A 111 5.89 -5.29 14.48
N MET A 112 7.20 -5.23 14.32
CA MET A 112 8.02 -6.20 13.61
C MET A 112 8.26 -7.39 14.54
N HIS A 113 7.91 -8.57 14.08
CA HIS A 113 8.22 -9.83 14.73
C HIS A 113 9.46 -10.43 14.07
N PHE A 114 10.43 -10.85 14.88
CA PHE A 114 11.66 -11.49 14.39
C PHE A 114 11.58 -13.00 14.58
N ASP A 115 12.05 -13.73 13.58
CA ASP A 115 12.28 -15.16 13.68
C ASP A 115 13.51 -15.48 14.56
N SER A 116 13.89 -16.76 14.63
CA SER A 116 15.05 -17.20 15.41
C SER A 116 16.40 -16.71 14.86
N GLU A 117 16.45 -16.26 13.61
CA GLU A 117 17.65 -15.74 12.95
C GLU A 117 17.73 -14.20 13.05
N GLY A 118 16.72 -13.55 13.64
CA GLY A 118 16.66 -12.09 13.77
C GLY A 118 16.14 -11.39 12.52
N ILE A 119 15.49 -12.13 11.61
CA ILE A 119 14.88 -11.61 10.38
C ILE A 119 13.42 -11.30 10.64
N VAL A 120 12.92 -10.19 10.09
CA VAL A 120 11.50 -9.83 10.22
C VAL A 120 10.65 -10.82 9.43
N ASP A 121 9.81 -11.60 10.12
CA ASP A 121 8.89 -12.56 9.49
C ASP A 121 7.52 -11.93 9.19
N ARG A 122 7.09 -11.00 10.04
CA ARG A 122 5.76 -10.38 9.99
C ARG A 122 5.80 -8.97 10.60
N VAL A 123 4.97 -8.09 10.01
CA VAL A 123 4.58 -6.82 10.63
C VAL A 123 3.09 -6.87 10.98
N ALA A 124 2.72 -6.40 12.17
CA ALA A 124 1.31 -6.32 12.59
C ALA A 124 1.03 -5.09 13.45
N TYR A 125 -0.14 -4.48 13.23
CA TYR A 125 -0.66 -3.43 14.11
C TYR A 125 -1.40 -4.04 15.29
N GLY A 126 -1.03 -3.67 16.51
CA GLY A 126 -1.69 -4.17 17.71
C GLY A 126 -1.01 -3.76 19.00
N TYR A 127 -1.47 -4.37 20.10
CA TYR A 127 -0.80 -4.26 21.39
C TYR A 127 0.58 -4.90 21.33
N GLY A 128 1.50 -4.37 22.13
CA GLY A 128 2.83 -4.92 22.21
C GLY A 128 2.87 -6.34 22.74
N PRO A 129 4.02 -7.03 22.60
CA PRO A 129 4.23 -8.34 23.19
C PRO A 129 3.94 -8.29 24.70
N GLY A 130 2.97 -9.09 25.16
CA GLY A 130 2.54 -9.13 26.56
C GLY A 130 1.12 -8.59 26.83
N GLY A 131 0.47 -7.97 25.84
CA GLY A 131 -0.86 -7.38 25.99
C GLY A 131 -0.83 -5.89 26.27
#